data_AF-A0A817HEZ5-F1
#
_entry.id   AF-A0A817HEZ5-F1
#
_cell.length_a   1.000
_cell.length_b   1.000
_cell.length_c   1.000
_cell.angle_alpha   90.00
_cell.angle_beta   90.00
_cell.angle_gamma   90.00
#
_symmetry.space_group_name_H-M   'P 1'
#
loop_
_entity.id
_entity.type
_entity.pdbx_description
1 polymer ?
#
loop_
_entity_poly.entity_id
_entity_poly.type
_entity_poly.pdbx_seq_one_letter_code
_entity_poly.pdbx_strand_id
1 'polypeptide(L)'
;MDNIRVQFPELVNIDERIWNEVYQETHLYQHTAAYILLDLQESYRVCWRIQMTKRCAQMLLKYESTAVTQLYETGMLGEIEYSHILELIENKLFDLEFFRVKMPKGQPKAIENAFDLLVTFRSIPDQERVMWETILKSKQEWFQPGEILLEKGQTVSTAYLIARGIVQCQVDAMPIYYRSGNIVGIDALFSQNLTAHGTYSVSGGLLEAYRIDATLLNQLLTDENLAPLIYHEIALHILSNNYQTHLKLNRSEVKRLLRSRAKFYRKQSDLLIRLKKNERLFLLAGSVVSSSEGQNHLYDSIQFEAFDKPTMIHFNTSTVVYTWTNDDEINCSKTKNIKVHFPVQTFGSISNDLLYPGYSGTNTEFSGRKHLVESLRFAENFKDVQEMPSETKPSLEHKF
;
A
#
# COMPACT_ATOMS: atom_id res chain seq x y z
N MET A 1 -8.75 -2.77 -24.09
CA MET A 1 -9.53 -4.00 -24.35
C MET A 1 -10.32 -3.91 -25.65
N ASP A 2 -10.73 -2.72 -26.12
CA ASP A 2 -11.38 -2.58 -27.44
C ASP A 2 -10.47 -3.04 -28.61
N ASN A 3 -9.17 -2.78 -28.53
CA ASN A 3 -8.18 -3.30 -29.49
C ASN A 3 -8.05 -4.84 -29.48
N ILE A 4 -8.42 -5.52 -28.40
CA ILE A 4 -8.32 -6.99 -28.31
C ILE A 4 -9.43 -7.65 -29.13
N ARG A 5 -10.65 -7.09 -29.16
CA ARG A 5 -11.72 -7.56 -30.08
C ARG A 5 -11.37 -7.33 -31.55
N VAL A 6 -10.55 -6.32 -31.85
CA VAL A 6 -10.01 -6.07 -33.20
C VAL A 6 -8.92 -7.09 -33.56
N GLN A 7 -8.12 -7.53 -32.58
CA GLN A 7 -7.04 -8.50 -32.79
C GLN A 7 -7.50 -9.96 -32.76
N PHE A 8 -8.61 -10.27 -32.09
CA PHE A 8 -9.17 -11.60 -31.93
C PHE A 8 -10.66 -11.59 -32.30
N PRO A 9 -11.00 -11.75 -33.60
CA PRO A 9 -12.38 -11.65 -34.09
C PRO A 9 -13.33 -12.69 -33.49
N GLU A 10 -12.79 -13.77 -32.91
CA GLU A 10 -13.55 -14.78 -32.17
C GLU A 10 -14.25 -14.22 -30.92
N LEU A 11 -13.74 -13.09 -30.38
CA LEU A 11 -14.28 -12.42 -29.19
C LEU A 11 -15.44 -11.46 -29.52
N VAL A 12 -15.75 -11.24 -30.80
CA VAL A 12 -16.80 -10.29 -31.26
C VAL A 12 -18.20 -10.77 -30.88
N ASN A 13 -18.41 -12.09 -30.78
CA ASN A 13 -19.71 -12.70 -30.46
C ASN A 13 -19.91 -12.95 -28.96
N ILE A 14 -18.97 -12.54 -28.10
CA ILE A 14 -19.12 -12.68 -26.64
C ILE A 14 -20.15 -11.67 -26.16
N ASP A 15 -21.13 -12.16 -25.39
CA ASP A 15 -22.15 -11.35 -24.72
C ASP A 15 -21.50 -10.16 -24.00
N GLU A 16 -22.04 -8.96 -24.23
CA GLU A 16 -21.54 -7.72 -23.65
C GLU A 16 -21.51 -7.77 -22.11
N ARG A 17 -22.44 -8.51 -21.49
CA ARG A 17 -22.43 -8.76 -20.06
C ARG A 17 -21.22 -9.57 -19.63
N ILE A 18 -20.92 -10.67 -20.32
CA ILE A 18 -19.76 -11.52 -20.02
C ILE A 18 -18.47 -10.72 -20.24
N TRP A 19 -18.42 -9.90 -21.30
CA TRP A 19 -17.29 -9.03 -21.57
C TRP A 19 -17.06 -8.01 -20.45
N ASN A 20 -18.14 -7.40 -19.95
CA ASN A 20 -18.07 -6.46 -18.84
C ASN A 20 -17.62 -7.14 -17.54
N GLU A 21 -18.08 -8.36 -17.27
CA GLU A 21 -17.64 -9.17 -16.13
C GLU A 21 -16.13 -9.50 -16.22
N VAL A 22 -15.66 -10.01 -17.37
CA VAL A 22 -14.23 -10.30 -17.62
C VAL A 22 -13.38 -9.03 -17.54
N TYR A 23 -13.89 -7.91 -18.04
CA TYR A 23 -13.21 -6.63 -17.96
C TYR A 23 -13.02 -6.17 -16.51
N GLN A 24 -14.08 -6.24 -15.71
CA GLN A 24 -14.03 -5.90 -14.28
C GLN A 24 -13.07 -6.83 -13.52
N GLU A 25 -13.12 -8.13 -13.80
CA GLU A 25 -12.24 -9.12 -13.17
C GLU A 25 -10.77 -8.88 -13.54
N THR A 26 -10.48 -8.62 -14.80
CA THR A 26 -9.12 -8.31 -15.28
C THR A 26 -8.60 -7.03 -14.63
N HIS A 27 -9.44 -5.99 -14.56
CA HIS A 27 -9.09 -4.73 -13.91
C HIS A 27 -8.80 -4.93 -12.41
N LEU A 28 -9.58 -5.79 -11.75
CA LEU A 28 -9.34 -6.16 -10.36
C LEU A 28 -7.99 -6.87 -10.20
N TYR A 29 -7.67 -7.86 -11.03
CA TYR A 29 -6.37 -8.55 -10.99
C TYR A 29 -5.19 -7.62 -11.23
N GLN A 30 -5.30 -6.72 -12.21
CA GLN A 30 -4.26 -5.72 -12.49
C GLN A 30 -4.03 -4.81 -11.29
N HIS A 31 -5.12 -4.34 -10.66
CA HIS A 31 -5.04 -3.51 -9.48
C HIS A 31 -4.36 -4.29 -8.33
N THR A 32 -4.82 -5.50 -8.02
CA THR A 32 -4.22 -6.35 -6.97
C THR A 32 -2.73 -6.59 -7.21
N ALA A 33 -2.34 -6.95 -8.43
CA ALA A 33 -0.95 -7.16 -8.79
C ALA A 33 -0.10 -5.89 -8.58
N ALA A 34 -0.62 -4.73 -8.92
CA ALA A 34 0.07 -3.47 -8.73
C ALA A 34 0.29 -3.14 -7.23
N TYR A 35 -0.70 -3.42 -6.35
CA TYR A 35 -0.52 -3.27 -4.91
C TYR A 35 0.49 -4.27 -4.33
N ILE A 36 0.48 -5.51 -4.79
CA ILE A 36 1.47 -6.53 -4.40
C ILE A 36 2.89 -6.07 -4.76
N LEU A 37 3.08 -5.54 -5.97
CA LEU A 37 4.38 -5.02 -6.40
C LEU A 37 4.85 -3.85 -5.55
N LEU A 38 3.93 -2.94 -5.18
CA LEU A 38 4.23 -1.83 -4.29
C LEU A 38 4.62 -2.29 -2.88
N ASP A 39 3.90 -3.28 -2.32
CA ASP A 39 4.26 -3.84 -1.02
C ASP A 39 5.60 -4.57 -1.06
N LEU A 40 5.90 -5.34 -2.10
CA LEU A 40 7.22 -5.97 -2.28
C LEU A 40 8.34 -4.91 -2.29
N GLN A 41 8.11 -3.79 -2.95
CA GLN A 41 9.07 -2.69 -2.98
C GLN A 41 9.24 -2.02 -1.61
N GLU A 42 8.17 -1.86 -0.82
CA GLU A 42 8.20 -1.11 0.44
C GLU A 42 8.60 -1.98 1.64
N SER A 43 8.01 -3.17 1.75
CA SER A 43 8.10 -4.12 2.87
C SER A 43 9.26 -5.12 2.74
N TYR A 44 9.71 -5.37 1.50
CA TYR A 44 10.74 -6.38 1.16
C TYR A 44 11.85 -5.81 0.26
N ARG A 45 12.35 -4.62 0.59
CA ARG A 45 13.30 -3.84 -0.25
C ARG A 45 14.51 -4.63 -0.73
N VAL A 46 15.13 -5.41 0.15
CA VAL A 46 16.31 -6.22 -0.20
C VAL A 46 15.95 -7.30 -1.21
N CYS A 47 14.87 -8.04 -0.97
CA CYS A 47 14.39 -9.08 -1.88
C CYS A 47 13.98 -8.49 -3.24
N TRP A 48 13.24 -7.38 -3.21
CA TRP A 48 12.86 -6.64 -4.41
C TRP A 48 14.07 -6.19 -5.21
N ARG A 49 15.06 -5.56 -4.56
CA ARG A 49 16.30 -5.12 -5.20
C ARG A 49 17.03 -6.29 -5.85
N ILE A 50 17.19 -7.41 -5.15
CA ILE A 50 17.84 -8.61 -5.67
C ILE A 50 17.11 -9.11 -6.93
N GLN A 51 15.78 -9.24 -6.88
CA GLN A 51 14.98 -9.71 -8.01
C GLN A 51 15.03 -8.75 -9.20
N MET A 52 14.96 -7.44 -8.95
CA MET A 52 15.06 -6.44 -10.00
C MET A 52 16.47 -6.41 -10.62
N THR A 53 17.53 -6.54 -9.82
CA THR A 53 18.90 -6.67 -10.34
C THR A 53 19.05 -7.91 -11.21
N LYS A 54 18.51 -9.06 -10.80
CA LYS A 54 18.47 -10.29 -11.61
C LYS A 54 17.75 -10.05 -12.94
N ARG A 55 16.57 -9.41 -12.91
CA ARG A 55 15.82 -9.05 -14.13
C ARG A 55 16.58 -8.11 -15.04
N CYS A 56 17.22 -7.07 -14.51
CA CYS A 56 18.03 -6.14 -15.29
C CYS A 56 19.21 -6.87 -15.97
N ALA A 57 19.89 -7.77 -15.25
CA ALA A 57 20.97 -8.57 -15.82
C ALA A 57 20.46 -9.50 -16.94
N GLN A 58 19.30 -10.14 -16.76
CA GLN A 58 18.67 -10.96 -17.80
C GLN A 58 18.31 -10.13 -19.04
N MET A 59 17.76 -8.92 -18.85
CA MET A 59 17.40 -8.03 -19.95
C MET A 59 18.63 -7.56 -20.74
N LEU A 60 19.72 -7.20 -20.04
CA LEU A 60 20.99 -6.85 -20.68
C LEU A 60 21.54 -8.01 -21.49
N LEU A 61 21.60 -9.22 -20.92
CA LEU A 61 22.10 -10.41 -21.64
C LEU A 61 21.26 -10.75 -22.88
N LYS A 62 19.92 -10.60 -22.81
CA LYS A 62 19.04 -10.77 -23.98
C LYS A 62 19.28 -9.71 -25.06
N TYR A 63 19.52 -8.46 -24.65
CA TYR A 63 19.89 -7.39 -25.57
C TYR A 63 21.23 -7.68 -26.25
N GLU A 64 22.25 -8.08 -25.48
CA GLU A 64 23.56 -8.47 -26.01
C GLU A 64 23.46 -9.66 -26.96
N SER A 65 22.64 -10.68 -26.66
CA SER A 65 22.39 -11.80 -27.58
C SER A 65 21.85 -11.33 -28.94
N THR A 66 20.95 -10.34 -28.92
CA THR A 66 20.41 -9.74 -30.15
C THR A 66 21.50 -8.97 -30.92
N ALA A 67 22.31 -8.18 -30.21
CA ALA A 67 23.39 -7.41 -30.81
C ALA A 67 24.48 -8.31 -31.42
N VAL A 68 24.88 -9.37 -30.72
CA VAL A 68 25.84 -10.38 -31.20
C VAL A 68 25.32 -11.08 -32.45
N THR A 69 24.02 -11.40 -32.49
CA THR A 69 23.39 -11.97 -33.68
C THR A 69 23.48 -11.03 -34.88
N GLN A 70 23.19 -9.74 -34.69
CA GLN A 70 23.30 -8.73 -35.76
C GLN A 70 24.75 -8.53 -36.24
N LEU A 71 25.73 -8.55 -35.32
CA LEU A 71 27.15 -8.45 -35.66
C LEU A 71 27.64 -9.66 -36.47
N TYR A 72 27.12 -10.85 -36.18
CA TYR A 72 27.37 -12.03 -37.00
C TYR A 72 26.71 -11.94 -38.38
N GLU A 73 25.44 -11.54 -38.46
CA GLU A 73 24.71 -11.35 -39.73
C GLU A 73 25.36 -10.32 -40.66
N THR A 74 26.00 -9.29 -40.08
CA THR A 74 26.74 -8.26 -40.83
C THR A 74 28.18 -8.66 -41.17
N GLY A 75 28.62 -9.87 -40.78
CA GLY A 75 29.95 -10.38 -41.06
C GLY A 75 31.06 -9.76 -40.22
N MET A 76 30.73 -9.06 -39.14
CA MET A 76 31.69 -8.43 -38.22
C MET A 76 32.24 -9.40 -37.17
N LEU A 77 31.62 -10.58 -37.01
CA LEU A 77 32.03 -11.66 -36.11
C LEU A 77 32.27 -12.96 -36.88
N GLY A 78 33.30 -13.71 -36.51
CA GLY A 78 33.49 -15.08 -37.01
C GLY A 78 32.53 -16.07 -36.35
N GLU A 79 32.23 -17.19 -37.02
CA GLU A 79 31.31 -18.24 -36.52
C GLU A 79 31.71 -18.81 -35.15
N ILE A 80 33.01 -18.97 -34.92
CA ILE A 80 33.56 -19.46 -33.65
C ILE A 80 33.32 -18.46 -32.51
N GLU A 81 33.56 -17.17 -32.76
CA GLU A 81 33.37 -16.10 -31.79
C GLU A 81 31.88 -15.92 -31.47
N TYR A 82 31.04 -15.93 -32.51
CA TYR A 82 29.58 -15.88 -32.39
C TYR A 82 29.05 -17.01 -31.49
N SER A 83 29.43 -18.26 -31.80
CA SER A 83 28.96 -19.43 -31.05
C SER A 83 29.42 -19.40 -29.59
N HIS A 84 30.68 -19.01 -29.36
CA HIS A 84 31.24 -18.93 -28.01
C HIS A 84 30.55 -17.85 -27.15
N ILE A 85 30.33 -16.66 -27.72
CA ILE A 85 29.69 -15.55 -27.00
C ILE A 85 28.22 -15.90 -26.67
N LEU A 86 27.49 -16.49 -27.62
CA LEU A 86 26.11 -16.91 -27.36
C LEU A 86 26.02 -18.00 -26.30
N GLU A 87 26.88 -19.01 -26.35
CA GLU A 87 26.92 -20.07 -25.32
C GLU A 87 27.19 -19.48 -23.92
N LEU A 88 28.09 -18.51 -23.82
CA LEU A 88 28.34 -17.79 -22.56
C LEU A 88 27.11 -17.02 -22.09
N ILE A 89 26.41 -16.33 -22.99
CA ILE A 89 25.19 -15.58 -22.66
C ILE A 89 24.07 -16.53 -22.19
N GLU A 90 23.87 -17.64 -22.88
CA GLU A 90 22.85 -18.65 -22.53
C GLU A 90 23.13 -19.28 -21.17
N ASN A 91 24.38 -19.68 -20.92
CA ASN A 91 24.80 -20.19 -19.62
C ASN A 91 24.54 -19.17 -18.50
N LYS A 92 24.79 -17.88 -18.74
CA LYS A 92 24.52 -16.82 -17.76
C LYS A 92 23.04 -16.53 -17.57
N LEU A 93 22.23 -16.62 -18.62
CA LEU A 93 20.77 -16.51 -18.53
C LEU A 93 20.20 -17.66 -17.71
N PHE A 94 20.68 -18.89 -17.96
CA PHE A 94 20.32 -20.08 -17.20
C PHE A 94 20.72 -19.93 -15.72
N ASP A 95 21.97 -19.54 -15.45
CA ASP A 95 22.43 -19.24 -14.08
C ASP A 95 21.49 -18.24 -13.41
N LEU A 96 21.20 -17.12 -14.07
CA LEU A 96 20.32 -16.10 -13.50
C LEU A 96 18.93 -16.65 -13.24
N GLU A 97 18.33 -17.43 -14.12
CA GLU A 97 16.97 -17.96 -13.98
C GLU A 97 16.85 -18.99 -12.85
N PHE A 98 17.77 -19.96 -12.79
CA PHE A 98 17.66 -21.14 -11.94
C PHE A 98 18.52 -21.11 -10.67
N PHE A 99 19.61 -20.34 -10.60
CA PHE A 99 20.31 -20.19 -9.32
C PHE A 99 19.45 -19.37 -8.35
N ARG A 100 19.11 -20.01 -7.22
CA ARG A 100 18.63 -19.28 -6.04
C ARG A 100 19.74 -18.32 -5.63
N VAL A 101 19.43 -17.03 -5.60
CA VAL A 101 20.37 -16.01 -5.10
C VAL A 101 20.75 -16.39 -3.68
N LYS A 102 21.98 -16.87 -3.52
CA LYS A 102 22.54 -17.12 -2.19
C LYS A 102 22.79 -15.76 -1.57
N MET A 103 22.15 -15.48 -0.43
CA MET A 103 22.45 -14.29 0.35
C MET A 103 23.97 -14.25 0.61
N PRO A 104 24.63 -13.10 0.41
CA PRO A 104 26.06 -12.98 0.64
C PRO A 104 26.43 -13.48 2.04
N LYS A 105 27.43 -14.36 2.13
CA LYS A 105 27.90 -14.87 3.43
C LYS A 105 28.32 -13.70 4.31
N GLY A 106 27.74 -13.60 5.51
CA GLY A 106 28.04 -12.54 6.48
C GLY A 106 27.10 -11.32 6.44
N GLN A 107 26.17 -11.23 5.47
CA GLN A 107 25.05 -10.30 5.63
C GLN A 107 24.06 -10.90 6.63
N PRO A 108 23.64 -10.15 7.67
CA PRO A 108 22.61 -10.63 8.56
C PRO A 108 21.38 -10.98 7.72
N LYS A 109 20.86 -12.20 7.88
CA LYS A 109 19.51 -12.59 7.42
C LYS A 109 18.43 -11.85 8.24
N ALA A 110 18.75 -10.66 8.75
CA ALA A 110 17.79 -9.82 9.42
C ALA A 110 16.82 -9.37 8.34
N ILE A 111 15.66 -10.02 8.31
CA ILE A 111 14.44 -9.41 7.84
C ILE A 111 14.46 -7.97 8.36
N GLU A 112 14.39 -6.98 7.46
CA GLU A 112 14.47 -5.57 7.85
C GLU A 112 13.55 -5.32 9.06
N ASN A 113 13.92 -4.44 9.97
CA ASN A 113 13.03 -4.17 11.09
C ASN A 113 11.75 -3.52 10.54
N ALA A 114 10.61 -4.21 10.59
CA ALA A 114 9.38 -3.72 9.97
C ALA A 114 8.95 -2.37 10.57
N PHE A 115 9.31 -2.14 11.84
CA PHE A 115 9.09 -0.87 12.51
C PHE A 115 9.79 0.31 11.83
N ASP A 116 11.02 0.12 11.34
CA ASP A 116 11.78 1.17 10.63
C ASP A 116 11.16 1.51 9.25
N LEU A 117 10.27 0.65 8.75
CA LEU A 117 9.55 0.88 7.51
C LEU A 117 8.37 1.85 7.69
N LEU A 118 7.83 1.95 8.90
CA LEU A 118 6.67 2.77 9.25
C LEU A 118 6.98 4.27 9.17
N VAL A 119 6.41 4.95 8.18
CA VAL A 119 6.62 6.39 7.94
C VAL A 119 6.27 7.24 9.17
N THR A 120 5.21 6.87 9.91
CA THR A 120 4.73 7.58 11.10
C THR A 120 5.79 7.70 12.19
N PHE A 121 6.69 6.72 12.31
CA PHE A 121 7.69 6.66 13.39
C PHE A 121 9.08 7.14 12.94
N ARG A 122 9.28 7.44 11.65
CA ARG A 122 10.57 7.94 11.14
C ARG A 122 10.87 9.39 11.50
N SER A 123 9.84 10.19 11.75
CA SER A 123 10.00 11.61 12.11
C SER A 123 10.20 11.83 13.61
N ILE A 124 10.16 10.76 14.40
CA ILE A 124 10.25 10.81 15.87
C ILE A 124 11.73 10.72 16.29
N PRO A 125 12.15 11.42 17.36
CA PRO A 125 13.49 11.28 17.92
C PRO A 125 13.84 9.82 18.27
N ASP A 126 15.10 9.43 18.10
CA ASP A 126 15.54 8.03 18.25
C ASP A 126 15.21 7.41 19.61
N GLN A 127 15.29 8.19 20.69
CA GLN A 127 14.97 7.71 22.04
C GLN A 127 13.50 7.32 22.18
N GLU A 128 12.59 8.19 21.73
CA GLU A 128 11.14 7.91 21.69
C GLU A 128 10.82 6.78 20.70
N ARG A 129 11.54 6.71 19.57
CA ARG A 129 11.38 5.66 18.57
C ARG A 129 11.64 4.27 19.15
N VAL A 130 12.69 4.09 19.95
CA VAL A 130 13.01 2.81 20.61
C VAL A 130 11.95 2.42 21.64
N MET A 131 11.42 3.40 22.39
CA MET A 131 10.30 3.17 23.31
C MET A 131 9.06 2.67 22.55
N TRP A 132 8.64 3.39 21.50
CA TRP A 132 7.48 3.02 20.69
C TRP A 132 7.66 1.68 19.99
N GLU A 133 8.86 1.39 19.50
CA GLU A 133 9.21 0.10 18.92
C GLU A 133 8.99 -1.03 19.94
N THR A 134 9.47 -0.86 21.16
CA THR A 134 9.34 -1.86 22.23
C THR A 134 7.86 -2.09 22.58
N ILE A 135 7.08 -1.01 22.72
CA ILE A 135 5.65 -1.08 23.02
C ILE A 135 4.90 -1.79 21.90
N LEU A 136 5.12 -1.41 20.64
CA LEU A 136 4.38 -1.97 19.50
C LEU A 136 4.79 -3.41 19.19
N LYS A 137 6.07 -3.77 19.31
CA LYS A 137 6.54 -5.15 19.15
C LYS A 137 5.93 -6.10 20.19
N SER A 138 5.64 -5.61 21.40
CA SER A 138 4.92 -6.43 22.41
C SER A 138 3.48 -6.75 22.01
N LYS A 139 2.93 -6.06 21.00
CA LYS A 139 1.58 -6.19 20.45
C LYS A 139 1.59 -6.69 19.01
N GLN A 140 2.68 -7.32 18.58
CA GLN A 140 2.85 -7.84 17.23
C GLN A 140 2.00 -9.10 17.01
N GLU A 141 1.32 -9.16 15.87
CA GLU A 141 0.54 -10.30 15.43
C GLU A 141 0.83 -10.60 13.96
N TRP A 142 0.73 -11.89 13.61
CA TRP A 142 0.92 -12.40 12.26
C TRP A 142 -0.38 -13.04 11.80
N PHE A 143 -0.79 -12.71 10.57
CA PHE A 143 -2.02 -13.22 9.97
C PHE A 143 -1.73 -13.94 8.66
N GLN A 144 -2.47 -15.02 8.43
CA GLN A 144 -2.39 -15.81 7.21
C GLN A 144 -3.21 -15.16 6.08
N PRO A 145 -2.85 -15.39 4.81
CA PRO A 145 -3.65 -14.94 3.67
C PRO A 145 -5.11 -15.39 3.79
N GLY A 146 -6.05 -14.46 3.54
CA GLY A 146 -7.48 -14.72 3.63
C GLY A 146 -8.08 -14.59 5.04
N GLU A 147 -7.27 -14.45 6.10
CA GLU A 147 -7.79 -14.20 7.44
C GLU A 147 -8.51 -12.85 7.51
N ILE A 148 -9.64 -12.82 8.22
CA ILE A 148 -10.45 -11.62 8.42
C ILE A 148 -9.99 -10.95 9.72
N LEU A 149 -9.57 -9.69 9.62
CA LEU A 149 -9.16 -8.87 10.76
C LEU A 149 -10.38 -8.23 11.43
N LEU A 150 -11.34 -7.75 10.62
CA LEU A 150 -12.54 -7.05 11.06
C LEU A 150 -13.69 -7.33 10.08
N GLU A 151 -14.89 -7.56 10.59
CA GLU A 151 -16.09 -7.76 9.77
C GLU A 151 -16.90 -6.47 9.62
N LYS A 152 -17.56 -6.28 8.46
CA LYS A 152 -18.43 -5.12 8.22
C LYS A 152 -19.52 -5.03 9.30
N GLY A 153 -19.68 -3.85 9.90
CA GLY A 153 -20.67 -3.60 10.96
C GLY A 153 -20.25 -4.07 12.35
N GLN A 154 -19.08 -4.69 12.51
CA GLN A 154 -18.55 -5.08 13.81
C GLN A 154 -18.16 -3.86 14.65
N THR A 155 -18.46 -3.89 15.96
CA THR A 155 -17.91 -2.95 16.94
C THR A 155 -16.42 -3.24 17.13
N VAL A 156 -15.58 -2.24 16.93
CA VAL A 156 -14.12 -2.43 16.89
C VAL A 156 -13.51 -2.15 18.27
N SER A 157 -13.07 -3.20 18.95
CA SER A 157 -12.28 -3.08 20.19
C SER A 157 -10.77 -2.99 19.94
N THR A 158 -10.34 -3.18 18.70
CA THR A 158 -8.94 -3.29 18.33
C THR A 158 -8.74 -2.90 16.86
N ALA A 159 -7.84 -1.96 16.63
CA ALA A 159 -7.35 -1.57 15.32
C ALA A 159 -5.98 -2.23 15.05
N TYR A 160 -5.56 -2.27 13.79
CA TYR A 160 -4.28 -2.88 13.41
C TYR A 160 -3.44 -1.91 12.58
N LEU A 161 -2.24 -1.60 13.05
CA LEU A 161 -1.23 -0.88 12.30
C LEU A 161 -0.44 -1.89 11.46
N ILE A 162 -0.55 -1.79 10.14
CA ILE A 162 0.11 -2.71 9.22
C ILE A 162 1.61 -2.41 9.22
N ALA A 163 2.42 -3.38 9.63
CA ALA A 163 3.87 -3.32 9.54
C ALA A 163 4.34 -3.84 8.18
N ARG A 164 3.76 -4.95 7.72
CA ARG A 164 3.99 -5.56 6.39
C ARG A 164 2.77 -6.24 5.85
N GLY A 165 2.70 -6.38 4.53
CA GLY A 165 1.64 -7.07 3.83
C GLY A 165 0.49 -6.15 3.48
N ILE A 166 -0.58 -6.74 2.95
CA ILE A 166 -1.71 -6.02 2.38
C ILE A 166 -3.00 -6.47 3.06
N VAL A 167 -3.81 -5.49 3.48
CA VAL A 167 -5.18 -5.72 3.93
C VAL A 167 -6.13 -5.18 2.88
N GLN A 168 -7.02 -6.03 2.39
CA GLN A 168 -8.11 -5.67 1.52
C GLN A 168 -9.34 -5.35 2.36
N CYS A 169 -9.99 -4.23 2.08
CA CYS A 169 -11.28 -3.87 2.67
C CYS A 169 -12.37 -3.92 1.60
N GLN A 170 -13.33 -4.81 1.82
CA GLN A 170 -14.51 -4.96 0.99
C GLN A 170 -15.68 -4.18 1.60
N VAL A 171 -16.06 -3.08 0.94
CA VAL A 171 -17.22 -2.26 1.32
C VAL A 171 -18.37 -2.49 0.35
N ASP A 172 -18.06 -2.45 -0.96
CA ASP A 172 -18.97 -2.59 -2.11
C ASP A 172 -18.31 -3.41 -3.24
N ALA A 173 -18.43 -3.02 -4.52
CA ALA A 173 -17.86 -3.73 -5.67
C ALA A 173 -16.34 -3.53 -5.84
N MET A 174 -15.78 -2.40 -5.38
CA MET A 174 -14.35 -2.09 -5.52
C MET A 174 -13.64 -2.17 -4.16
N PRO A 175 -12.64 -3.05 -4.01
CA PRO A 175 -11.90 -3.16 -2.76
C PRO A 175 -10.95 -1.98 -2.55
N ILE A 176 -10.78 -1.60 -1.29
CA ILE A 176 -9.77 -0.63 -0.84
C ILE A 176 -8.60 -1.41 -0.24
N TYR A 177 -7.38 -1.15 -0.72
CA TYR A 177 -6.18 -1.82 -0.21
C TYR A 177 -5.41 -0.92 0.76
N TYR A 178 -5.03 -1.50 1.89
CA TYR A 178 -4.20 -0.92 2.94
C TYR A 178 -2.87 -1.66 3.01
N ARG A 179 -1.81 -0.93 3.32
CA ARG A 179 -0.42 -1.42 3.28
C ARG A 179 0.38 -0.89 4.47
N SER A 180 1.66 -1.21 4.51
CA SER A 180 2.58 -0.75 5.56
C SER A 180 2.39 0.73 5.92
N GLY A 181 2.23 1.01 7.21
CA GLY A 181 1.99 2.34 7.77
C GLY A 181 0.52 2.77 7.83
N ASN A 182 -0.42 2.03 7.24
CA ASN A 182 -1.85 2.28 7.43
C ASN A 182 -2.36 1.62 8.72
N ILE A 183 -3.38 2.24 9.32
CA ILE A 183 -4.09 1.67 10.47
C ILE A 183 -5.51 1.31 10.04
N VAL A 184 -5.91 0.04 10.15
CA VAL A 184 -7.26 -0.42 9.83
C VAL A 184 -8.13 -0.49 11.09
N GLY A 185 -9.39 -0.04 10.98
CA GLY A 185 -10.36 0.00 12.09
C GLY A 185 -10.17 1.16 13.09
N ILE A 186 -9.29 2.12 12.78
CA ILE A 186 -8.93 3.20 13.71
C ILE A 186 -10.07 4.20 13.94
N ASP A 187 -10.93 4.42 12.94
CA ASP A 187 -12.13 5.24 13.02
C ASP A 187 -13.15 4.67 14.00
N ALA A 188 -13.46 3.38 13.85
CA ALA A 188 -14.37 2.67 14.75
C ALA A 188 -13.80 2.45 16.16
N LEU A 189 -12.47 2.29 16.30
CA LEU A 189 -11.83 2.27 17.61
C LEU A 189 -11.89 3.64 18.31
N PHE A 190 -11.74 4.72 17.54
CA PHE A 190 -11.73 6.08 18.05
C PHE A 190 -13.12 6.55 18.52
N SER A 191 -14.17 6.14 17.82
CA SER A 191 -15.55 6.51 18.15
C SER A 191 -16.45 5.29 18.28
N GLN A 192 -17.03 5.13 19.47
CA GLN A 192 -17.97 4.07 19.78
C GLN A 192 -19.26 4.10 18.93
N ASN A 193 -19.55 5.24 18.29
CA ASN A 193 -20.70 5.40 17.40
C ASN A 193 -20.44 4.83 16.00
N LEU A 194 -19.21 4.47 15.68
CA LEU A 194 -18.81 3.94 14.38
C LEU A 194 -18.51 2.45 14.48
N THR A 195 -18.88 1.72 13.44
CA THR A 195 -18.55 0.30 13.25
C THR A 195 -17.56 0.14 12.11
N ALA A 196 -16.92 -1.02 11.99
CA ALA A 196 -16.07 -1.33 10.85
C ALA A 196 -16.82 -1.10 9.52
N HIS A 197 -16.27 -0.23 8.69
CA HIS A 197 -16.91 0.25 7.46
C HIS A 197 -17.08 -0.85 6.39
N GLY A 198 -16.13 -1.79 6.34
CA GLY A 198 -16.16 -2.95 5.45
C GLY A 198 -15.55 -4.17 6.12
N THR A 199 -15.48 -5.27 5.38
CA THR A 199 -14.78 -6.48 5.83
C THR A 199 -13.30 -6.36 5.44
N TYR A 200 -12.42 -6.39 6.43
CA TYR A 200 -10.97 -6.26 6.27
C TYR A 200 -10.34 -7.65 6.33
N SER A 201 -9.70 -8.09 5.25
CA SER A 201 -9.05 -9.40 5.17
C SER A 201 -7.63 -9.29 4.62
N VAL A 202 -6.76 -10.23 5.01
CA VAL A 202 -5.40 -10.32 4.49
C VAL A 202 -5.42 -10.70 3.00
N SER A 203 -4.68 -9.99 2.17
CA SER A 203 -4.62 -10.20 0.72
C SER A 203 -3.19 -10.48 0.24
N GLY A 204 -3.05 -11.47 -0.64
CA GLY A 204 -1.80 -11.82 -1.33
C GLY A 204 -0.79 -12.64 -0.50
N GLY A 205 -0.43 -12.20 0.71
CA GLY A 205 0.66 -12.80 1.50
C GLY A 205 0.47 -12.68 3.01
N LEU A 206 1.49 -13.08 3.78
CA LEU A 206 1.51 -12.93 5.23
C LEU A 206 1.41 -11.45 5.63
N LEU A 207 0.60 -11.17 6.64
CA LEU A 207 0.49 -9.84 7.23
C LEU A 207 1.21 -9.81 8.58
N GLU A 208 2.06 -8.82 8.77
CA GLU A 208 2.62 -8.45 10.07
C GLU A 208 1.93 -7.16 10.50
N ALA A 209 1.28 -7.15 11.67
CA ALA A 209 0.61 -5.96 12.17
C ALA A 209 0.80 -5.77 13.68
N TYR A 210 0.71 -4.52 14.13
CA TYR A 210 0.72 -4.18 15.54
C TYR A 210 -0.70 -3.86 16.01
N ARG A 211 -1.12 -4.55 17.06
CA ARG A 211 -2.43 -4.40 17.66
C ARG A 211 -2.54 -3.09 18.43
N ILE A 212 -3.58 -2.31 18.16
CA ILE A 212 -3.89 -1.04 18.83
C ILE A 212 -5.25 -1.20 19.54
N ASP A 213 -5.23 -1.25 20.86
CA ASP A 213 -6.42 -1.14 21.69
C ASP A 213 -6.68 0.32 22.09
N ALA A 214 -7.79 0.59 22.79
CA ALA A 214 -8.15 1.93 23.22
C ALA A 214 -7.10 2.56 24.16
N THR A 215 -6.41 1.75 24.97
CA THR A 215 -5.38 2.26 25.89
C THR A 215 -4.15 2.74 25.13
N LEU A 216 -3.68 1.95 24.15
CA LEU A 216 -2.57 2.32 23.30
C LEU A 216 -2.94 3.49 22.37
N LEU A 217 -4.17 3.51 21.84
CA LEU A 217 -4.65 4.65 21.06
C LEU A 217 -4.58 5.94 21.87
N ASN A 218 -5.04 5.92 23.12
CA ASN A 218 -4.97 7.10 23.99
C ASN A 218 -3.52 7.54 24.23
N GLN A 219 -2.58 6.61 24.44
CA GLN A 219 -1.15 6.94 24.56
C GLN A 219 -0.62 7.63 23.29
N LEU A 220 -0.93 7.06 22.11
CA LEU A 220 -0.55 7.62 20.81
C LEU A 220 -1.16 9.01 20.57
N LEU A 221 -2.38 9.27 21.06
CA LEU A 221 -3.08 10.54 20.95
C LEU A 221 -2.66 11.58 22.00
N THR A 222 -1.99 11.16 23.08
CA THR A 222 -1.40 12.08 24.06
C THR A 222 -0.02 12.58 23.63
N ASP A 223 0.77 11.73 22.97
CA ASP A 223 2.10 12.07 22.47
C ASP A 223 2.06 13.25 21.48
N GLU A 224 2.86 14.29 21.71
CA GLU A 224 2.81 15.52 20.92
C GLU A 224 3.28 15.34 19.48
N ASN A 225 4.24 14.43 19.25
CA ASN A 225 4.84 14.16 17.95
C ASN A 225 3.93 13.26 17.10
N LEU A 226 3.30 12.27 17.74
CA LEU A 226 2.46 11.27 17.08
C LEU A 226 1.01 11.70 16.92
N ALA A 227 0.44 12.39 17.90
CA ALA A 227 -0.99 12.69 17.91
C ALA A 227 -1.47 13.36 16.61
N PRO A 228 -0.79 14.38 16.03
CA PRO A 228 -1.20 14.92 14.75
C PRO A 228 -1.27 13.84 13.68
N LEU A 229 -0.26 12.98 13.54
CA LEU A 229 -0.22 11.94 12.51
C LEU A 229 -1.36 10.93 12.67
N ILE A 230 -1.66 10.54 13.91
CA ILE A 230 -2.76 9.61 14.22
C ILE A 230 -4.12 10.26 13.99
N TYR A 231 -4.32 11.52 14.41
CA TYR A 231 -5.55 12.27 14.11
C TYR A 231 -5.77 12.43 12.60
N HIS A 232 -4.71 12.65 11.82
CA HIS A 232 -4.82 12.72 10.35
C HIS A 232 -5.27 11.37 9.77
N GLU A 233 -4.78 10.25 10.27
CA GLU A 233 -5.22 8.93 9.81
C GLU A 233 -6.69 8.67 10.20
N ILE A 234 -7.08 8.99 11.44
CA ILE A 234 -8.49 8.89 11.87
C ILE A 234 -9.40 9.77 11.00
N ALA A 235 -9.04 11.04 10.79
CA ALA A 235 -9.80 11.97 9.96
C ALA A 235 -9.91 11.47 8.52
N LEU A 236 -8.83 10.92 7.97
CA LEU A 236 -8.82 10.35 6.62
C LEU A 236 -9.85 9.22 6.51
N HIS A 237 -9.87 8.29 7.47
CA HIS A 237 -10.83 7.19 7.46
C HIS A 237 -12.26 7.69 7.62
N ILE A 238 -12.53 8.55 8.61
CA ILE A 238 -13.89 9.04 8.84
C ILE A 238 -14.42 9.81 7.62
N LEU A 239 -13.63 10.73 7.05
CA LEU A 239 -14.05 11.51 5.89
C LEU A 239 -14.25 10.62 4.65
N SER A 240 -13.34 9.67 4.42
CA SER A 240 -13.42 8.79 3.23
C SER A 240 -14.55 7.77 3.34
N ASN A 241 -14.85 7.29 4.56
CA ASN A 241 -15.79 6.19 4.78
C ASN A 241 -17.21 6.69 5.08
N ASN A 242 -17.36 7.80 5.82
CA ASN A 242 -18.65 8.28 6.32
C ASN A 242 -19.14 9.56 5.63
N TYR A 243 -18.23 10.36 5.06
CA TYR A 243 -18.56 11.65 4.43
C TYR A 243 -18.27 11.69 2.92
N GLN A 244 -18.09 10.54 2.27
CA GLN A 244 -17.81 10.47 0.83
C GLN A 244 -18.88 11.13 -0.04
N THR A 245 -20.15 11.11 0.39
CA THR A 245 -21.24 11.78 -0.34
C THR A 245 -21.19 13.30 -0.23
N HIS A 246 -20.60 13.82 0.86
CA HIS A 246 -20.46 15.24 1.15
C HIS A 246 -19.19 15.82 0.52
N LEU A 247 -18.14 15.00 0.39
CA LEU A 247 -16.86 15.35 -0.24
C LEU A 247 -16.71 14.63 -1.57
N LYS A 248 -16.76 15.38 -2.68
CA LYS A 248 -16.52 14.84 -4.03
C LYS A 248 -15.02 14.61 -4.29
N LEU A 249 -14.33 13.99 -3.34
CA LEU A 249 -12.90 13.69 -3.36
C LEU A 249 -12.70 12.20 -3.12
N ASN A 250 -11.76 11.59 -3.85
CA ASN A 250 -11.33 10.23 -3.57
C ASN A 250 -10.39 10.20 -2.34
N ARG A 251 -10.15 9.00 -1.78
CA ARG A 251 -9.32 8.83 -0.56
C ARG A 251 -7.94 9.48 -0.67
N SER A 252 -7.29 9.43 -1.84
CA SER A 252 -5.97 10.04 -2.03
C SER A 252 -6.02 11.56 -2.04
N GLU A 253 -7.08 12.13 -2.60
CA GLU A 253 -7.35 13.57 -2.61
C GLU A 253 -7.68 14.07 -1.21
N VAL A 254 -8.47 13.32 -0.43
CA VAL A 254 -8.73 13.62 0.99
C VAL A 254 -7.44 13.59 1.79
N LYS A 255 -6.58 12.59 1.59
CA LYS A 255 -5.28 12.51 2.27
C LYS A 255 -4.39 13.73 1.94
N ARG A 256 -4.39 14.17 0.68
CA ARG A 256 -3.67 15.38 0.26
C ARG A 256 -4.27 16.64 0.88
N LEU A 257 -5.59 16.77 0.87
CA LEU A 257 -6.31 17.87 1.50
C LEU A 257 -5.90 18.01 2.97
N LEU A 258 -6.02 16.92 3.73
CA LEU A 258 -5.70 16.91 5.16
C LEU A 258 -4.23 17.28 5.45
N ARG A 259 -3.29 16.77 4.64
CA ARG A 259 -1.85 17.02 4.87
C ARG A 259 -1.34 18.39 4.45
N SER A 260 -1.96 19.01 3.45
CA SER A 260 -1.34 20.16 2.75
C SER A 260 -2.21 21.41 2.68
N ARG A 261 -3.52 21.29 2.91
CA ARG A 261 -4.48 22.39 2.74
C ARG A 261 -5.33 22.63 3.96
N ALA A 262 -5.71 21.56 4.67
CA ALA A 262 -6.47 21.68 5.89
C ALA A 262 -5.63 22.31 6.99
N LYS A 263 -6.20 23.29 7.67
CA LYS A 263 -5.68 23.80 8.94
C LYS A 263 -6.08 22.83 10.04
N PHE A 264 -5.11 22.35 10.78
CA PHE A 264 -5.31 21.46 11.91
C PHE A 264 -5.27 22.25 13.22
N TYR A 265 -6.33 22.12 14.01
CA TYR A 265 -6.45 22.70 15.34
C TYR A 265 -6.63 21.58 16.36
N ARG A 266 -5.73 21.47 17.32
CA ARG A 266 -5.85 20.60 18.50
C ARG A 266 -5.63 21.50 19.72
N LYS A 267 -6.64 21.63 20.59
CA LYS A 267 -6.53 22.61 21.67
C LYS A 267 -6.91 22.11 23.06
N GLN A 268 -6.10 22.54 24.03
CA GLN A 268 -6.24 22.30 25.46
C GLN A 268 -6.86 23.49 26.23
N SER A 269 -7.18 24.61 25.56
CA SER A 269 -7.78 25.83 26.13
C SER A 269 -8.71 26.55 25.13
N ASP A 270 -9.47 27.57 25.52
CA ASP A 270 -10.52 28.19 24.67
C ASP A 270 -9.94 28.93 23.46
N LEU A 271 -10.20 28.47 22.22
CA LEU A 271 -9.86 29.21 20.97
C LEU A 271 -11.10 29.84 20.40
N LEU A 272 -10.89 30.99 19.79
CA LEU A 272 -11.84 31.59 18.88
C LEU A 272 -11.22 31.62 17.48
N ILE A 273 -11.87 30.96 16.52
CA ILE A 273 -11.52 31.09 15.11
C ILE A 273 -12.68 31.75 14.36
N ARG A 274 -12.33 32.54 13.34
CA ARG A 274 -13.30 33.12 12.42
C ARG A 274 -13.22 32.36 11.11
N LEU A 275 -14.27 31.59 10.81
CA LEU A 275 -14.44 30.95 9.52
C LEU A 275 -14.93 31.97 8.49
N LYS A 276 -14.38 31.90 7.29
CA LYS A 276 -14.83 32.69 6.15
C LYS A 276 -15.99 31.99 5.45
N LYS A 277 -16.68 32.74 4.58
CA LYS A 277 -17.67 32.18 3.67
C LYS A 277 -17.04 31.06 2.82
N ASN A 278 -17.77 29.96 2.65
CA ASN A 278 -17.40 28.75 1.92
C ASN A 278 -16.22 27.98 2.54
N GLU A 279 -15.93 28.20 3.83
CA GLU A 279 -15.04 27.32 4.58
C GLU A 279 -15.81 26.12 5.11
N ARG A 280 -15.15 24.96 5.08
CA ARG A 280 -15.61 23.73 5.71
C ARG A 280 -15.00 23.60 7.08
N LEU A 281 -15.75 22.97 7.98
CA LEU A 281 -15.27 22.53 9.27
C LEU A 281 -15.55 21.04 9.41
N PHE A 282 -14.53 20.29 9.82
CA PHE A 282 -14.67 18.93 10.28
C PHE A 282 -14.22 18.86 11.74
N LEU A 283 -15.19 18.68 12.63
CA LEU A 283 -14.98 18.47 14.06
C LEU A 283 -14.74 16.98 14.28
N LEU A 284 -13.50 16.61 14.58
CA LEU A 284 -13.13 15.22 14.82
C LEU A 284 -13.43 14.80 16.27
N ALA A 285 -13.12 15.67 17.24
CA ALA A 285 -13.36 15.42 18.65
C ALA A 285 -13.61 16.71 19.44
N GLY A 286 -14.31 16.58 20.56
CA GLY A 286 -14.76 17.69 21.40
C GLY A 286 -16.11 18.23 20.95
N SER A 287 -16.41 19.45 21.36
CA SER A 287 -17.62 20.17 20.98
C SER A 287 -17.28 21.63 20.70
N VAL A 288 -17.97 22.24 19.75
CA VAL A 288 -17.75 23.64 19.41
C VAL A 288 -19.07 24.40 19.38
N VAL A 289 -19.02 25.67 19.80
CA VAL A 289 -20.17 26.57 19.71
C VAL A 289 -19.93 27.53 18.57
N SER A 290 -20.82 27.50 17.56
CA SER A 290 -20.84 28.53 16.54
C SER A 290 -21.75 29.67 17.00
N SER A 291 -21.31 30.91 16.75
CA SER A 291 -22.17 32.09 16.88
C SER A 291 -22.33 32.75 15.51
N SER A 292 -23.56 32.69 14.98
CA SER A 292 -23.95 33.36 13.75
C SER A 292 -25.27 34.09 13.96
N GLU A 293 -25.32 35.39 13.66
CA GLU A 293 -26.54 36.19 13.67
C GLU A 293 -27.32 36.15 15.02
N GLY A 294 -26.61 35.98 16.14
CA GLY A 294 -27.19 35.96 17.49
C GLY A 294 -27.76 34.60 17.94
N GLN A 295 -27.65 33.56 17.12
CA GLN A 295 -27.96 32.18 17.49
C GLN A 295 -26.68 31.40 17.75
N ASN A 296 -26.68 30.63 18.85
CA ASN A 296 -25.60 29.73 19.20
C ASN A 296 -25.99 28.31 18.78
N HIS A 297 -25.19 27.67 17.92
CA HIS A 297 -25.34 26.26 17.58
C HIS A 297 -24.22 25.45 18.22
N LEU A 298 -24.58 24.37 18.91
CA LEU A 298 -23.63 23.41 19.45
C LEU A 298 -23.41 22.30 18.42
N TYR A 299 -22.13 22.03 18.13
CA TYR A 299 -21.68 20.93 17.30
C TYR A 299 -20.95 19.92 18.17
N ASP A 300 -21.25 18.64 17.97
CA ASP A 300 -20.67 17.53 18.72
C ASP A 300 -19.61 16.78 17.90
N SER A 301 -18.87 15.91 18.57
CA SER A 301 -17.76 15.15 17.98
C SER A 301 -18.19 14.36 16.73
N ILE A 302 -17.32 14.36 15.72
CA ILE A 302 -17.53 13.75 14.40
C ILE A 302 -18.70 14.43 13.69
N GLN A 303 -18.47 15.67 13.29
CA GLN A 303 -19.42 16.45 12.50
C GLN A 303 -18.70 17.21 11.38
N PHE A 304 -19.34 17.23 10.21
CA PHE A 304 -18.88 17.95 9.04
C PHE A 304 -19.90 19.03 8.69
N GLU A 305 -19.45 20.29 8.58
CA GLU A 305 -20.31 21.44 8.32
C GLU A 305 -19.73 22.37 7.25
N ALA A 306 -20.62 22.98 6.49
CA ALA A 306 -20.31 23.95 5.44
C ALA A 306 -20.86 25.32 5.81
N PHE A 307 -19.99 26.33 5.89
CA PHE A 307 -20.43 27.67 6.28
C PHE A 307 -20.58 28.59 5.08
N ASP A 308 -21.82 28.94 4.72
CA ASP A 308 -22.13 29.86 3.62
C ASP A 308 -21.98 31.35 4.01
N LYS A 309 -21.77 31.62 5.30
CA LYS A 309 -21.55 32.95 5.87
C LYS A 309 -20.33 32.90 6.80
N PRO A 310 -19.67 34.05 7.06
CA PRO A 310 -18.62 34.11 8.07
C PRO A 310 -19.16 33.77 9.45
N THR A 311 -18.53 32.81 10.14
CA THR A 311 -19.02 32.27 11.41
C THR A 311 -17.89 32.25 12.43
N MET A 312 -18.18 32.65 13.66
CA MET A 312 -17.25 32.56 14.78
C MET A 312 -17.42 31.20 15.45
N ILE A 313 -16.34 30.44 15.60
CA ILE A 313 -16.36 29.14 16.25
C ILE A 313 -15.53 29.21 17.53
N HIS A 314 -16.18 28.89 18.64
CA HIS A 314 -15.58 28.76 19.96
C HIS A 314 -15.29 27.29 20.23
N PHE A 315 -14.02 26.98 20.49
CA PHE A 315 -13.59 25.63 20.80
C PHE A 315 -13.63 25.39 22.30
N ASN A 316 -14.19 24.26 22.72
CA ASN A 316 -14.07 23.78 24.09
C ASN A 316 -12.69 23.15 24.33
N THR A 317 -12.39 22.86 25.59
CA THR A 317 -11.22 22.07 25.97
C THR A 317 -11.26 20.69 25.31
N SER A 318 -10.12 20.24 24.78
CA SER A 318 -9.96 18.94 24.10
C SER A 318 -10.62 18.85 22.71
N THR A 319 -10.68 19.97 21.99
CA THR A 319 -11.21 20.02 20.62
C THR A 319 -10.16 19.66 19.57
N VAL A 320 -10.53 18.85 18.59
CA VAL A 320 -9.75 18.53 17.39
C VAL A 320 -10.56 18.86 16.15
N VAL A 321 -10.12 19.87 15.39
CA VAL A 321 -10.85 20.42 14.25
C VAL A 321 -9.94 20.57 13.03
N TYR A 322 -10.49 20.27 11.87
CA TYR A 322 -9.91 20.56 10.58
C TYR A 322 -10.75 21.60 9.86
N THR A 323 -10.11 22.59 9.23
CA THR A 323 -10.82 23.58 8.40
C THR A 323 -10.11 23.76 7.06
N TRP A 324 -10.87 23.96 5.99
CA TRP A 324 -10.34 24.22 4.64
C TRP A 324 -11.37 24.98 3.81
N THR A 325 -10.97 25.47 2.64
CA THR A 325 -11.88 26.18 1.72
C THR A 325 -12.42 25.24 0.65
N ASN A 326 -13.57 25.58 0.06
CA ASN A 326 -14.05 24.87 -1.14
C ASN A 326 -13.04 24.93 -2.31
N ASP A 327 -12.24 26.00 -2.40
CA ASP A 327 -11.17 26.10 -3.40
C ASP A 327 -10.05 25.07 -3.16
N ASP A 328 -9.77 24.70 -1.90
CA ASP A 328 -8.81 23.64 -1.58
C ASP A 328 -9.26 22.28 -2.08
N GLU A 329 -10.57 21.98 -1.99
CA GLU A 329 -11.17 20.76 -2.55
C GLU A 329 -11.05 20.75 -4.08
N ILE A 330 -11.38 21.88 -4.72
CA ILE A 330 -11.26 22.04 -6.16
C ILE A 330 -9.79 21.87 -6.61
N ASN A 331 -8.84 22.43 -5.86
CA ASN A 331 -7.41 22.27 -6.16
C ASN A 331 -6.94 20.82 -6.01
N CYS A 332 -7.46 20.11 -5.01
CA CYS A 332 -7.17 18.69 -4.82
C CYS A 332 -7.82 17.82 -5.90
N SER A 333 -8.98 18.18 -6.46
CA SER A 333 -9.60 17.40 -7.55
C SER A 333 -9.04 17.74 -8.95
N LYS A 334 -8.61 18.99 -9.18
CA LYS A 334 -8.07 19.45 -10.47
C LYS A 334 -6.66 18.97 -10.78
N THR A 335 -5.95 18.42 -9.80
CA THR A 335 -4.65 17.77 -10.03
C THR A 335 -4.85 16.41 -10.70
N LYS A 336 -5.36 16.41 -11.94
CA LYS A 336 -5.36 15.26 -12.83
C LYS A 336 -3.92 14.94 -13.23
N ASN A 337 -3.52 13.69 -12.98
CA ASN A 337 -2.38 13.00 -13.57
C ASN A 337 -1.08 13.82 -13.66
N ILE A 338 -0.36 13.93 -12.55
CA ILE A 338 1.09 13.88 -12.68
C ILE A 338 1.37 12.50 -13.27
N LYS A 339 1.71 12.44 -14.56
CA LYS A 339 2.39 11.26 -15.13
C LYS A 339 3.71 11.15 -14.38
N VAL A 340 3.71 10.36 -13.30
CA VAL A 340 4.94 10.04 -12.58
C VAL A 340 5.71 9.08 -13.47
N HIS A 341 6.58 9.62 -14.32
CA HIS A 341 7.79 8.89 -14.70
C HIS A 341 8.59 8.76 -13.41
N PHE A 342 8.66 7.55 -12.86
CA PHE A 342 9.23 7.20 -11.55
C PHE A 342 10.40 8.12 -11.14
N PRO A 343 10.28 8.77 -9.97
CA PRO A 343 11.04 8.27 -8.85
C PRO A 343 10.17 8.11 -7.58
N VAL A 344 10.57 7.14 -6.77
CA VAL A 344 9.94 6.72 -5.52
C VAL A 344 9.74 7.89 -4.57
N GLN A 345 8.50 8.36 -4.42
CA GLN A 345 7.83 8.75 -3.15
C GLN A 345 6.46 9.40 -3.43
N THR A 346 5.44 8.83 -2.77
CA THR A 346 4.09 9.37 -2.50
C THR A 346 2.96 9.30 -3.56
N PHE A 347 1.80 8.81 -3.08
CA PHE A 347 0.40 8.96 -3.53
C PHE A 347 -0.17 8.11 -4.69
N GLY A 348 -1.36 7.52 -4.41
CA GLY A 348 -2.65 7.85 -5.02
C GLY A 348 -2.81 7.70 -6.54
N SER A 349 -3.74 6.82 -6.94
CA SER A 349 -4.01 6.36 -8.30
C SER A 349 -2.78 5.78 -8.99
N ILE A 350 -2.72 4.45 -9.01
CA ILE A 350 -1.87 3.73 -9.94
C ILE A 350 -2.43 4.12 -11.31
N SER A 351 -1.77 5.05 -12.02
CA SER A 351 -2.07 5.20 -13.44
C SER A 351 -1.83 3.83 -14.07
N ASN A 352 -2.68 3.43 -15.02
CA ASN A 352 -2.49 2.20 -15.81
C ASN A 352 -1.17 2.17 -16.60
N ASP A 353 -0.37 3.23 -16.44
CA ASP A 353 1.03 3.49 -16.77
C ASP A 353 2.10 2.60 -16.10
N LEU A 354 1.77 1.48 -15.45
CA LEU A 354 2.81 0.50 -15.06
C LEU A 354 3.25 -0.25 -16.33
N LEU A 355 3.98 0.47 -17.19
CA LEU A 355 4.85 -0.13 -18.19
C LEU A 355 5.95 -0.87 -17.43
N TYR A 356 5.61 -2.07 -16.98
CA TYR A 356 6.59 -3.13 -16.94
C TYR A 356 7.11 -3.23 -18.39
N PRO A 357 8.41 -3.10 -18.64
CA PRO A 357 8.95 -3.54 -19.92
C PRO A 357 8.81 -5.06 -19.93
N GLY A 358 7.61 -5.53 -20.29
CA GLY A 358 7.41 -6.85 -20.79
C GLY A 358 8.21 -6.90 -22.07
N TYR A 359 9.41 -7.47 -22.00
CA TYR A 359 10.13 -7.82 -23.20
C TYR A 359 9.29 -8.88 -23.90
N SER A 360 8.47 -8.45 -24.86
CA SER A 360 7.73 -9.30 -25.79
C SER A 360 8.66 -9.81 -26.90
N GLY A 361 9.88 -10.18 -26.53
CA GLY A 361 10.80 -10.83 -27.45
C GLY A 361 10.11 -12.07 -27.96
N THR A 362 9.79 -12.06 -29.24
CA THR A 362 9.41 -13.25 -29.98
C THR A 362 10.50 -14.28 -29.72
N ASN A 363 10.17 -15.34 -28.98
CA ASN A 363 10.99 -16.54 -28.96
C ASN A 363 11.02 -17.05 -30.39
N THR A 364 12.07 -16.74 -31.13
CA THR A 364 12.42 -17.56 -32.29
C THR A 364 12.74 -18.93 -31.73
N GLU A 365 11.84 -19.89 -31.98
CA GLU A 365 12.01 -21.28 -31.59
C GLU A 365 13.32 -21.81 -32.17
N PHE A 366 14.35 -21.91 -31.34
CA PHE A 366 15.54 -22.68 -31.66
C PHE A 366 15.53 -23.97 -30.83
N SER A 367 15.51 -25.10 -31.53
CA SER A 367 15.25 -26.41 -30.94
C SER A 367 16.48 -26.97 -30.21
N GLY A 368 16.67 -26.58 -28.95
CA GLY A 368 17.67 -27.17 -28.04
C GLY A 368 17.19 -28.44 -27.31
N ARG A 369 16.65 -29.44 -28.03
CA ARG A 369 16.04 -30.66 -27.44
C ARG A 369 17.02 -31.61 -26.71
N LYS A 370 18.31 -31.27 -26.60
CA LYS A 370 19.34 -32.15 -26.00
C LYS A 370 19.68 -31.85 -24.54
N HIS A 371 19.48 -30.63 -24.02
CA HIS A 371 19.86 -30.29 -22.63
C HIS A 371 18.76 -30.54 -21.57
N LEU A 372 17.51 -30.72 -21.99
CA LEU A 372 16.38 -30.93 -21.09
C LEU A 372 16.37 -32.32 -20.43
N VAL A 373 16.96 -33.33 -21.08
CA VAL A 373 16.98 -34.72 -20.60
C VAL A 373 18.09 -34.97 -19.57
N GLU A 374 19.22 -34.25 -19.66
CA GLU A 374 20.29 -34.32 -18.65
C GLU A 374 19.93 -33.55 -17.36
N SER A 375 19.09 -32.52 -17.48
CA SER A 375 18.72 -31.64 -16.36
C SER A 375 17.69 -32.24 -15.40
N LEU A 376 16.79 -33.12 -15.88
CA LEU A 376 15.83 -33.84 -15.02
C LEU A 376 16.54 -34.82 -14.05
N ARG A 377 17.72 -35.34 -14.43
CA ARG A 377 18.53 -36.22 -13.56
C ARG A 377 19.23 -35.47 -12.42
N PHE A 378 19.44 -34.16 -12.54
CA PHE A 378 20.03 -33.35 -11.48
C PHE A 378 19.01 -32.92 -10.41
N ALA A 379 17.72 -32.85 -10.75
CA ALA A 379 16.65 -32.51 -9.81
C ALA A 379 16.31 -33.64 -8.82
N GLU A 380 16.60 -34.91 -9.16
CA GLU A 380 16.32 -36.07 -8.29
C GLU A 380 17.33 -36.26 -7.13
N ASN A 381 18.44 -35.51 -7.12
CA ASN A 381 19.48 -35.66 -6.08
C ASN A 381 19.38 -34.67 -4.91
N PHE A 382 18.30 -33.90 -4.78
CA PHE A 382 18.08 -33.04 -3.62
C PHE A 382 17.43 -33.79 -2.44
N LYS A 383 18.18 -34.73 -1.84
CA LYS A 383 17.79 -35.41 -0.58
C LYS A 383 18.06 -34.59 0.70
N ASP A 384 18.70 -33.42 0.58
CA ASP A 384 18.98 -32.52 1.71
C ASP A 384 18.28 -31.17 1.58
N VAL A 385 16.98 -31.18 1.22
CA VAL A 385 16.11 -30.03 1.44
C VAL A 385 15.63 -30.11 2.89
N GLN A 386 16.29 -29.38 3.77
CA GLN A 386 15.74 -29.10 5.10
C GLN A 386 14.51 -28.22 4.88
N GLU A 387 13.32 -28.77 5.11
CA GLU A 387 12.08 -28.00 5.18
C GLU A 387 12.29 -26.80 6.10
N MET A 388 11.82 -25.63 5.68
CA MET A 388 11.74 -24.49 6.59
C MET A 388 10.92 -24.94 7.81
N PRO A 389 11.39 -24.70 9.04
CA PRO A 389 10.58 -25.00 10.21
C PRO A 389 9.29 -24.20 10.07
N SER A 390 8.15 -24.90 10.11
CA SER A 390 6.88 -24.28 10.44
C SER A 390 7.06 -23.66 11.82
N GLU A 391 6.99 -22.34 11.90
CA GLU A 391 7.06 -21.64 13.17
C GLU A 391 5.82 -22.01 13.99
N THR A 392 5.94 -23.07 14.77
CA THR A 392 4.99 -23.49 15.78
C THR A 392 4.83 -22.38 16.80
N LYS A 393 3.57 -22.03 17.11
CA LYS A 393 3.17 -21.15 18.21
C LYS A 393 3.96 -21.49 19.48
N PRO A 394 4.42 -20.51 20.26
CA PRO A 394 5.01 -20.78 21.57
C PRO A 394 3.93 -21.39 22.48
N SER A 395 4.05 -22.69 22.75
CA SER A 395 3.33 -23.35 23.83
C SER A 395 3.92 -22.86 25.16
N LEU A 396 3.15 -22.02 25.86
CA LEU A 396 3.34 -21.78 27.29
C LEU A 396 3.04 -23.09 28.04
N GLU A 397 4.04 -23.95 28.22
CA GLU A 397 3.99 -24.94 29.28
C GLU A 397 4.58 -24.34 30.56
N HIS A 398 3.67 -23.98 31.47
CA HIS A 398 3.99 -23.89 32.89
C HIS A 398 4.48 -25.24 33.40
N LYS A 399 5.66 -25.27 34.04
CA LYS A 399 5.97 -26.24 35.08
C LYS A 399 6.69 -25.55 36.24
N PHE A 400 5.94 -25.47 37.34
CA PHE A 400 6.27 -25.34 38.77
C PHE A 400 7.43 -24.45 39.20
#